data_AF-A0A8J8KJZ4-F1
#
_entry.id   AF-A0A8J8KJZ4-F1
#
_cell.length_a   1.000
_cell.length_b   1.000
_cell.length_c   1.000
_cell.angle_alpha   90.00
_cell.angle_beta   90.00
_cell.angle_gamma   90.00
#
_symmetry.space_group_name_H-M   'P 1'
#
loop_
_entity.id
_entity.type
_entity.pdbx_description
1 polymer ?
#
loop_
_entity_poly.entity_id
_entity_poly.type
_entity_poly.pdbx_seq_one_letter_code
_entity_poly.pdbx_strand_id
1 'polypeptide(L)'
;MPRIRPLVLATAAAAVLLAAGCGKPPDLREQGVPVPSPSVVVETTRPPLPQASATPSTAPTFSESYYVACLGNPSGDQVVATLRAKTRLLPKTGTVAVTTGPLCSGAWQYTIVQAPGKDALVVVTKGAPAALQIVTAGSDVCTITVRTQAPAGLLAAARCS
;
A
#
# COMPACT_ATOMS: atom_id res chain seq x y z
N MET A 1 -11.31 24.02 43.65
CA MET A 1 -10.29 25.06 43.89
C MET A 1 -9.70 24.81 45.27
N PRO A 2 -8.38 24.57 45.39
CA PRO A 2 -7.38 25.63 45.41
C PRO A 2 -6.23 25.43 44.38
N ARG A 3 -5.45 26.49 44.20
CA ARG A 3 -4.36 26.72 43.23
C ARG A 3 -2.97 26.59 43.89
N ILE A 4 -1.93 26.62 43.04
CA ILE A 4 -0.53 27.11 43.19
C ILE A 4 0.48 25.95 42.91
N ARG A 5 1.04 25.73 41.70
CA ARG A 5 2.12 26.41 40.90
C ARG A 5 3.46 26.57 41.66
N PRO A 6 4.62 26.70 40.97
CA PRO A 6 5.20 25.97 39.83
C PRO A 6 6.69 25.59 40.11
N LEU A 7 7.40 24.88 39.22
CA LEU A 7 8.85 25.07 39.10
C LEU A 7 9.33 24.90 37.67
N VAL A 8 9.93 25.98 37.18
CA VAL A 8 10.64 26.15 35.92
C VAL A 8 12.05 25.56 36.08
N LEU A 9 12.58 24.90 35.06
CA LEU A 9 14.02 25.02 34.77
C LEU A 9 14.23 24.99 33.26
N ALA A 10 14.78 26.09 32.76
CA ALA A 10 15.22 26.33 31.40
C ALA A 10 16.73 26.10 31.30
N THR A 11 17.22 25.55 30.18
CA THR A 11 18.59 25.67 29.63
C THR A 11 18.67 24.77 28.39
N ALA A 12 19.34 25.06 27.28
CA ALA A 12 19.97 26.24 26.68
C ALA A 12 20.40 25.79 25.27
N ALA A 13 20.56 26.75 24.36
CA ALA A 13 20.92 26.57 22.95
C ALA A 13 22.36 26.05 22.71
N ALA A 14 22.59 25.52 21.50
CA ALA A 14 23.85 25.42 20.71
C ALA A 14 23.90 24.06 19.99
N ALA A 15 24.36 23.87 18.75
CA ALA A 15 24.93 24.73 17.73
C ALA A 15 24.82 24.00 16.37
N VAL A 16 24.90 24.78 15.31
CA VAL A 16 24.97 24.41 13.90
C VAL A 16 26.20 23.55 13.60
N LEU A 17 26.04 22.46 12.84
CA LEU A 17 27.12 21.79 12.12
C LEU A 17 26.66 21.48 10.68
N LEU A 18 27.24 22.24 9.75
CA LEU A 18 27.20 22.03 8.30
C LEU A 18 28.07 20.82 7.95
N ALA A 19 27.57 19.93 7.09
CA ALA A 19 28.41 19.13 6.20
C ALA A 19 27.63 18.80 4.93
N ALA A 20 27.87 19.63 3.90
CA ALA A 20 27.55 19.30 2.53
C ALA A 20 28.31 18.03 2.12
N GLY A 21 27.58 17.04 1.64
CA GLY A 21 28.11 15.78 1.15
C GLY A 21 27.37 15.31 -0.09
N CYS A 22 27.35 16.16 -1.13
CA CYS A 22 26.98 15.72 -2.49
C CYS A 22 28.09 14.80 -3.02
N GLY A 23 27.98 13.49 -2.79
CA GLY A 23 28.79 12.50 -3.49
C GLY A 23 28.28 12.33 -4.92
N LYS A 24 28.85 13.05 -5.88
CA LYS A 24 28.70 12.72 -7.30
C LYS A 24 29.49 11.43 -7.59
N PRO A 25 28.93 10.49 -8.37
CA PRO A 25 29.62 9.27 -8.76
C PRO A 25 30.81 9.60 -9.69
N PRO A 26 31.94 8.87 -9.60
CA PRO A 26 33.01 9.01 -10.56
C PRO A 26 32.59 8.35 -11.88
N ASP A 27 32.47 9.17 -12.93
CA ASP A 27 32.57 8.73 -14.31
C ASP A 27 33.95 9.14 -14.86
N LEU A 28 34.39 8.48 -15.93
CA LEU A 28 35.69 8.53 -16.62
C LEU A 28 36.84 7.68 -16.05
N ARG A 29 36.86 6.42 -16.49
CA ARG A 29 38.04 5.92 -17.20
C ARG A 29 37.66 5.59 -18.66
N GLU A 30 37.81 6.59 -19.52
CA GLU A 30 38.08 6.39 -20.93
C GLU A 30 39.59 6.15 -21.11
N GLN A 31 39.97 5.03 -21.71
CA GLN A 31 41.19 4.85 -22.52
C GLN A 31 41.17 3.43 -23.12
N GLY A 32 40.82 3.35 -24.41
CA GLY A 32 40.56 2.11 -25.13
C GLY A 32 41.73 1.52 -25.93
N VAL A 33 41.46 0.41 -26.62
CA VAL A 33 42.07 -0.06 -27.88
C VAL A 33 41.05 -0.98 -28.59
N PRO A 34 40.83 -0.87 -29.92
CA PRO A 34 39.87 -1.69 -30.66
C PRO A 34 40.51 -2.93 -31.30
N VAL A 35 39.89 -4.12 -31.18
CA VAL A 35 40.15 -5.31 -32.02
C VAL A 35 38.86 -6.16 -32.16
N PRO A 36 38.53 -6.70 -33.36
CA PRO A 36 37.20 -7.20 -33.69
C PRO A 36 37.02 -8.70 -33.40
N SER A 37 35.79 -9.11 -33.07
CA SER A 37 35.30 -10.48 -33.35
C SER A 37 33.77 -10.55 -33.23
N PRO A 38 33.04 -11.14 -34.19
CA PRO A 38 31.61 -11.41 -34.02
C PRO A 38 31.44 -12.59 -33.05
N SER A 39 31.36 -12.31 -31.76
CA SER A 39 30.84 -13.28 -30.80
C SER A 39 29.32 -13.34 -30.96
N VAL A 40 28.85 -14.48 -31.47
CA VAL A 40 27.44 -14.88 -31.47
C VAL A 40 26.91 -14.72 -30.04
N VAL A 41 26.04 -13.73 -29.84
CA VAL A 41 25.25 -13.65 -28.60
C VAL A 41 24.24 -14.77 -28.69
N VAL A 42 24.49 -15.86 -27.96
CA VAL A 42 23.41 -16.76 -27.58
C VAL A 42 22.54 -15.96 -26.63
N GLU A 43 21.53 -15.31 -27.20
CA GLU A 43 20.43 -14.73 -26.45
C GLU A 43 19.82 -15.87 -25.65
N THR A 44 20.18 -15.93 -24.37
CA THR A 44 19.45 -16.80 -23.44
C THR A 44 18.11 -16.12 -23.25
N THR A 45 17.18 -16.40 -24.16
CA THR A 45 15.79 -16.00 -24.07
C THR A 45 15.26 -16.52 -22.75
N ARG A 46 15.24 -15.64 -21.75
CA ARG A 46 14.55 -15.90 -20.49
C ARG A 46 13.08 -16.06 -20.89
N PRO A 47 12.41 -17.17 -20.54
CA PRO A 47 10.99 -17.31 -20.84
C PRO A 47 10.26 -16.08 -20.29
N PRO A 48 9.40 -15.42 -21.08
CA PRO A 48 8.57 -14.36 -20.54
C PRO A 48 7.81 -14.96 -19.35
N LEU A 49 7.88 -14.31 -18.17
CA LEU A 49 6.95 -14.63 -17.10
C LEU A 49 5.54 -14.55 -17.71
N PRO A 50 4.63 -15.49 -17.40
CA PRO A 50 3.27 -15.38 -17.87
C PRO A 50 2.72 -14.04 -17.40
N GLN A 51 2.52 -13.12 -18.35
CA GLN A 51 1.71 -11.95 -18.13
C GLN A 51 0.34 -12.51 -17.76
N ALA A 52 -0.05 -12.39 -16.49
CA ALA A 52 -1.39 -12.74 -16.08
C ALA A 52 -2.33 -11.90 -16.94
N SER A 53 -3.00 -12.54 -17.91
CA SER A 53 -4.02 -11.90 -18.73
C SER A 53 -5.04 -11.30 -17.78
N ALA A 54 -4.98 -9.98 -17.59
CA ALA A 54 -6.03 -9.25 -16.92
C ALA A 54 -7.24 -9.34 -17.82
N THR A 55 -8.21 -10.19 -17.46
CA THR A 55 -9.54 -10.14 -18.05
C THR A 55 -10.04 -8.70 -17.94
N PRO A 56 -10.60 -8.11 -19.02
CA PRO A 56 -11.13 -6.76 -18.96
C PRO A 56 -12.25 -6.74 -17.91
N SER A 57 -11.96 -6.10 -16.77
CA SER A 57 -12.93 -5.93 -15.71
C SER A 57 -13.82 -4.75 -16.08
N THR A 58 -15.10 -5.00 -16.36
CA THR A 58 -16.14 -3.97 -16.60
C THR A 58 -16.52 -3.22 -15.32
N ALA A 59 -15.62 -3.15 -14.33
CA ALA A 59 -15.85 -2.38 -13.11
C ALA A 59 -15.75 -0.87 -13.42
N PRO A 60 -16.48 -0.02 -12.68
CA PRO A 60 -16.28 1.42 -12.76
C PRO A 60 -14.79 1.73 -12.59
N THR A 61 -14.22 2.44 -13.56
CA THR A 61 -12.79 2.76 -13.58
C THR A 61 -12.55 3.92 -12.62
N PHE A 62 -12.23 3.58 -11.37
CA PHE A 62 -11.75 4.57 -10.41
C PHE A 62 -10.34 5.02 -10.83
N SER A 63 -10.00 6.29 -10.54
CA SER A 63 -8.63 6.77 -10.75
C SER A 63 -7.64 6.00 -9.88
N GLU A 64 -6.43 5.79 -10.40
CA GLU A 64 -5.31 5.21 -9.64
C GLU A 64 -4.48 6.29 -8.90
N SER A 65 -4.64 7.57 -9.24
CA SER A 65 -3.85 8.66 -8.63
C SER A 65 -4.41 9.15 -7.29
N TYR A 66 -5.70 8.95 -7.04
CA TYR A 66 -6.39 9.34 -5.81
C TYR A 66 -7.41 8.27 -5.43
N TYR A 67 -7.98 8.39 -4.22
CA TYR A 67 -9.03 7.50 -3.72
C TYR A 67 -10.34 8.26 -3.54
N VAL A 68 -11.46 7.56 -3.76
CA VAL A 68 -12.83 8.07 -3.54
C VAL A 68 -13.68 7.01 -2.85
N ALA A 69 -14.87 7.36 -2.36
CA ALA A 69 -15.82 6.34 -1.91
C ALA A 69 -16.22 5.42 -3.09
N CYS A 70 -16.31 4.10 -2.83
CA CYS A 70 -16.59 3.09 -3.86
C CYS A 70 -18.01 3.12 -4.44
N LEU A 71 -18.83 4.14 -4.16
CA LEU A 71 -20.22 4.26 -4.63
C LEU A 71 -21.06 2.99 -4.33
N GLY A 72 -20.83 2.38 -3.16
CA GLY A 72 -21.49 1.14 -2.73
C GLY A 72 -20.99 -0.14 -3.40
N ASN A 73 -19.96 -0.07 -4.26
CA ASN A 73 -19.47 -1.19 -5.06
C ASN A 73 -17.94 -1.32 -4.98
N PRO A 74 -17.40 -2.16 -4.07
CA PRO A 74 -18.12 -3.04 -3.14
C PRO A 74 -18.73 -2.30 -1.95
N SER A 75 -19.71 -2.93 -1.31
CA SER A 75 -20.26 -2.45 -0.03
C SER A 75 -19.39 -2.87 1.15
N GLY A 76 -19.50 -2.15 2.26
CA GLY A 76 -18.78 -2.50 3.50
C GLY A 76 -19.13 -3.90 4.00
N ASP A 77 -20.41 -4.29 3.95
CA ASP A 77 -20.86 -5.63 4.32
C ASP A 77 -20.27 -6.73 3.42
N GLN A 78 -20.09 -6.45 2.14
CA GLN A 78 -19.48 -7.39 1.22
C GLN A 78 -18.00 -7.62 1.54
N VAL A 79 -17.28 -6.56 1.95
CA VAL A 79 -15.90 -6.67 2.44
C VAL A 79 -15.87 -7.49 3.74
N VAL A 80 -16.76 -7.22 4.69
CA VAL A 80 -16.87 -7.97 5.96
C VAL A 80 -17.19 -9.45 5.72
N ALA A 81 -18.14 -9.75 4.85
CA ALA A 81 -18.51 -11.12 4.48
C ALA A 81 -17.32 -11.85 3.83
N THR A 82 -16.62 -11.19 2.92
CA THR A 82 -15.41 -11.74 2.28
C THR A 82 -14.31 -11.99 3.30
N LEU A 83 -14.11 -11.07 4.25
CA LEU A 83 -13.10 -11.20 5.30
C LEU A 83 -13.39 -12.37 6.24
N ARG A 84 -14.66 -12.56 6.65
CA ARG A 84 -15.10 -13.72 7.44
C ARG A 84 -14.91 -15.05 6.70
N ALA A 85 -15.19 -15.06 5.40
CA ALA A 85 -15.09 -16.27 4.59
C ALA A 85 -13.63 -16.70 4.37
N LYS A 86 -12.73 -15.73 4.14
CA LYS A 86 -11.34 -16.00 3.72
C LYS A 86 -10.32 -15.96 4.86
N THR A 87 -10.65 -15.37 6.01
CA THR A 87 -9.72 -15.22 7.14
C THR A 87 -10.32 -15.68 8.46
N ARG A 88 -9.50 -15.71 9.51
CA ARG A 88 -9.94 -15.98 10.91
C ARG A 88 -9.92 -14.72 11.78
N LEU A 89 -9.76 -13.53 11.17
CA LEU A 89 -9.59 -12.27 11.89
C LEU A 89 -10.89 -11.75 12.51
N LEU A 90 -12.02 -12.11 11.91
CA LEU A 90 -13.35 -11.78 12.41
C LEU A 90 -14.05 -13.01 12.98
N PRO A 91 -14.93 -12.82 14.00
CA PRO A 91 -15.83 -13.88 14.41
C PRO A 91 -16.78 -14.24 13.27
N LYS A 92 -17.16 -15.52 13.20
CA LYS A 92 -18.08 -16.05 12.18
C LYS A 92 -19.46 -15.38 12.22
N THR A 93 -19.88 -14.99 13.42
CA THR A 93 -21.16 -14.33 13.72
C THR A 93 -20.93 -13.07 14.57
N GLY A 94 -21.96 -12.24 14.69
CA GLY A 94 -21.91 -11.01 15.49
C GLY A 94 -21.83 -9.74 14.65
N THR A 95 -21.92 -8.59 15.32
CA THR A 95 -21.90 -7.27 14.67
C THR A 95 -20.47 -6.86 14.38
N VAL A 96 -20.20 -6.41 13.16
CA VAL A 96 -18.93 -5.78 12.76
C VAL A 96 -19.31 -4.45 12.12
N ALA A 97 -18.72 -3.37 12.59
CA ALA A 97 -18.95 -2.03 12.06
C ALA A 97 -17.89 -1.70 11.00
N VAL A 98 -18.30 -1.04 9.93
CA VAL A 98 -17.37 -0.44 8.96
C VAL A 98 -17.18 1.01 9.38
N THR A 99 -16.00 1.35 9.88
CA THR A 99 -15.71 2.69 10.41
C THR A 99 -15.15 3.62 9.33
N THR A 100 -14.59 3.07 8.26
CA THR A 100 -14.10 3.84 7.11
C THR A 100 -14.22 3.04 5.82
N GLY A 101 -14.62 3.71 4.75
CA GLY A 101 -14.69 3.14 3.42
C GLY A 101 -15.96 2.31 3.17
N PRO A 102 -15.99 1.51 2.08
CA PRO A 102 -14.87 1.22 1.18
C PRO A 102 -14.40 2.43 0.36
N LEU A 103 -13.10 2.66 0.32
CA LEU A 103 -12.43 3.67 -0.50
C LEU A 103 -11.76 2.98 -1.69
N CYS A 104 -12.04 3.44 -2.90
CA CYS A 104 -11.61 2.85 -4.16
C CYS A 104 -10.53 3.68 -4.83
N SER A 105 -9.52 2.98 -5.36
CA SER A 105 -8.51 3.53 -6.27
C SER A 105 -8.16 2.44 -7.28
N GLY A 106 -8.41 2.70 -8.58
CA GLY A 106 -8.39 1.66 -9.61
C GLY A 106 -9.27 0.46 -9.23
N ALA A 107 -8.71 -0.74 -9.36
CA ALA A 107 -9.36 -1.99 -8.98
C ALA A 107 -9.18 -2.37 -7.49
N TRP A 108 -8.64 -1.48 -6.67
CA TRP A 108 -8.31 -1.76 -5.28
C TRP A 108 -9.21 -1.00 -4.32
N GLN A 109 -9.41 -1.58 -3.13
CA GLN A 109 -10.21 -0.97 -2.09
C GLN A 109 -9.54 -1.02 -0.72
N TYR A 110 -9.78 0.01 0.07
CA TYR A 110 -9.35 0.17 1.45
C TYR A 110 -10.58 0.32 2.35
N THR A 111 -10.64 -0.47 3.42
CA THR A 111 -11.74 -0.43 4.40
C THR A 111 -11.20 -0.61 5.80
N ILE A 112 -11.73 0.11 6.78
CA ILE A 112 -11.47 -0.13 8.19
C ILE A 112 -12.72 -0.74 8.82
N VAL A 113 -12.55 -1.86 9.50
CA VAL A 113 -13.63 -2.58 10.18
C VAL A 113 -13.32 -2.74 11.66
N GLN A 114 -14.35 -2.74 12.48
CA GLN A 114 -14.27 -2.82 13.93
C GLN A 114 -15.19 -3.93 14.42
N ALA A 115 -14.61 -4.93 15.07
CA ALA A 115 -15.36 -5.96 15.79
C ALA A 115 -15.35 -5.67 17.30
N PRO A 116 -16.42 -6.02 18.04
CA PRO A 116 -16.43 -5.94 19.50
C PRO A 116 -15.28 -6.73 20.12
N GLY A 117 -14.54 -6.10 21.04
CA GLY A 117 -13.43 -6.75 21.75
C GLY A 117 -12.21 -7.06 20.88
N LYS A 118 -12.05 -6.41 19.72
CA LYS A 118 -10.88 -6.50 18.84
C LYS A 118 -10.35 -5.11 18.52
N ASP A 119 -9.10 -5.01 18.12
CA ASP A 119 -8.59 -3.79 17.50
C ASP A 119 -9.23 -3.53 16.13
N ALA A 120 -9.18 -2.28 15.68
CA ALA A 120 -9.59 -1.93 14.33
C ALA A 120 -8.72 -2.68 13.31
N LEU A 121 -9.37 -3.33 12.35
CA LEU A 121 -8.70 -4.05 11.28
C LEU A 121 -8.78 -3.23 10.00
N VAL A 122 -7.61 -3.00 9.40
CA VAL A 122 -7.52 -2.43 8.07
C VAL A 122 -7.57 -3.59 7.07
N VAL A 123 -8.36 -3.44 6.01
CA VAL A 123 -8.59 -4.45 4.99
C VAL A 123 -8.29 -3.84 3.64
N VAL A 124 -7.36 -4.46 2.92
CA VAL A 124 -7.05 -4.11 1.54
C VAL A 124 -7.55 -5.23 0.64
N THR A 125 -8.42 -4.87 -0.29
CA THR A 125 -9.00 -5.79 -1.26
C THR A 125 -8.72 -5.37 -2.69
N LYS A 126 -8.90 -6.30 -3.63
CA LYS A 126 -8.73 -6.07 -5.07
C LYS A 126 -9.79 -6.82 -5.87
N GLY A 127 -10.18 -6.23 -6.99
CA GLY A 127 -11.06 -6.83 -7.98
C GLY A 127 -12.49 -6.27 -7.94
N ALA A 128 -13.33 -6.83 -8.80
CA ALA A 128 -14.74 -6.49 -8.88
C ALA A 128 -15.50 -6.98 -7.62
N PRO A 129 -16.62 -6.35 -7.26
CA PRO A 129 -17.42 -6.76 -6.09
C PRO A 129 -17.73 -8.27 -6.08
N ALA A 130 -18.16 -8.83 -7.21
CA ALA A 130 -18.51 -10.25 -7.34
C ALA A 130 -17.31 -11.22 -7.17
N ALA A 131 -16.07 -10.73 -7.24
CA ALA A 131 -14.85 -11.52 -7.19
C ALA A 131 -13.79 -10.88 -6.27
N LEU A 132 -14.23 -10.30 -5.15
CA LEU A 132 -13.38 -9.61 -4.19
C LEU A 132 -12.29 -10.54 -3.60
N GLN A 133 -11.04 -10.10 -3.75
CA GLN A 133 -9.87 -10.78 -3.19
C GLN A 133 -9.34 -9.99 -1.99
N ILE A 134 -9.09 -10.67 -0.87
CA ILE A 134 -8.34 -10.07 0.25
C ILE A 134 -6.85 -10.09 -0.14
N VAL A 135 -6.23 -8.92 -0.27
CA VAL A 135 -4.78 -8.81 -0.51
C VAL A 135 -4.04 -8.85 0.82
N THR A 136 -4.54 -8.09 1.81
CA THR A 136 -4.05 -8.14 3.19
C THR A 136 -5.13 -7.64 4.14
N ALA A 137 -5.07 -8.07 5.39
CA ALA A 137 -5.93 -7.59 6.45
C ALA A 137 -5.20 -7.67 7.80
N GLY A 138 -5.27 -6.61 8.59
CA GLY A 138 -4.56 -6.51 9.86
C GLY A 138 -4.41 -5.08 10.34
N SER A 139 -3.62 -4.90 11.40
CA SER A 139 -3.18 -3.58 11.86
C SER A 139 -2.06 -3.00 10.99
N ASP A 140 -1.29 -3.86 10.31
CA ASP A 140 -0.30 -3.47 9.30
C ASP A 140 -0.71 -4.04 7.93
N VAL A 141 -0.91 -3.15 6.96
CA VAL A 141 -1.32 -3.50 5.60
C VAL A 141 -0.31 -3.10 4.54
N CYS A 142 0.79 -2.45 4.94
CA CYS A 142 1.82 -1.97 4.01
C CYS A 142 2.82 -3.09 3.67
N THR A 143 2.31 -4.24 3.26
CA THR A 143 3.11 -5.38 2.80
C THR A 143 3.82 -5.05 1.49
N ILE A 144 4.83 -5.84 1.12
CA ILE A 144 5.54 -5.69 -0.16
C ILE A 144 4.56 -5.70 -1.33
N THR A 145 3.56 -6.58 -1.32
CA THR A 145 2.52 -6.65 -2.36
C THR A 145 1.75 -5.34 -2.47
N VAL A 146 1.32 -4.75 -1.33
CA VAL A 146 0.62 -3.46 -1.36
C VAL A 146 1.53 -2.36 -1.86
N ARG A 147 2.75 -2.23 -1.32
CA ARG A 147 3.71 -1.19 -1.71
C ARG A 147 4.10 -1.23 -3.19
N THR A 148 4.14 -2.42 -3.80
CA THR A 148 4.63 -2.60 -5.17
C THR A 148 3.52 -2.67 -6.22
N GLN A 149 2.29 -3.02 -5.84
CA GLN A 149 1.20 -3.26 -6.80
C GLN A 149 -0.02 -2.37 -6.60
N ALA A 150 -0.15 -1.73 -5.43
CA ALA A 150 -1.28 -0.86 -5.16
C ALA A 150 -1.09 0.50 -5.86
N PRO A 151 -2.18 1.10 -6.36
CA PRO A 151 -2.14 2.42 -6.96
C PRO A 151 -1.84 3.50 -5.92
N ALA A 152 -1.33 4.64 -6.37
CA ALA A 152 -0.93 5.76 -5.51
C ALA A 152 -2.07 6.23 -4.58
N GLY A 153 -3.32 6.24 -5.07
CA GLY A 153 -4.47 6.57 -4.26
C GLY A 153 -4.68 5.59 -3.09
N LEU A 154 -4.47 4.29 -3.29
CA LEU A 154 -4.55 3.32 -2.20
C LEU A 154 -3.39 3.52 -1.21
N LEU A 155 -2.16 3.66 -1.70
CA LEU A 155 -1.00 3.91 -0.85
C LEU A 155 -1.21 5.15 0.02
N ALA A 156 -1.78 6.22 -0.54
CA ALA A 156 -2.16 7.41 0.21
C ALA A 156 -3.25 7.13 1.27
N ALA A 157 -4.31 6.41 0.92
CA ALA A 157 -5.38 6.04 1.87
C ALA A 157 -4.87 5.18 3.03
N ALA A 158 -4.02 4.20 2.72
CA ALA A 158 -3.42 3.28 3.69
C ALA A 158 -2.18 3.87 4.41
N ARG A 159 -1.73 5.07 4.00
CA ARG A 159 -0.51 5.72 4.50
C ARG A 159 0.74 4.84 4.37
N CYS A 160 0.85 4.12 3.26
CA CYS A 160 2.03 3.33 2.92
C CYS A 160 3.01 4.19 2.11
N SER A 161 4.13 4.56 2.72
CA SER A 161 5.26 5.28 2.08
C SER A 161 6.42 4.34 1.77
#